data_AF-A0A4Q5L5Z6-F1
#
_entry.id   AF-A0A4Q5L5Z6-F1
#
_cell.length_a   1.000
_cell.length_b   1.000
_cell.length_c   1.000
_cell.angle_alpha   90.00
_cell.angle_beta   90.00
_cell.angle_gamma   90.00
#
_symmetry.space_group_name_H-M   'P 1'
#
loop_
_entity.id
_entity.type
_entity.pdbx_description
1 polymer ?
#
loop_
_entity_poly.entity_id
_entity_poly.type
_entity_poly.pdbx_seq_one_letter_code
_entity_poly.pdbx_strand_id
1 'polypeptide(L)'
;MIATSTLLPRFTRPGSPPWKFLLLLLLLCPLVGWGQAVSITPTHDGVIANNPSWTHTNITQNTAGGYLQFTSASSPTLISPALNFTAYGTKTLTFSARTFGGTTGSSNVINVAISVNNGGSYTTLTPNAVPNSSSFSSFNYDLTSYTGTQVLVRIQDPGATNSIGVGVDNIAITGVLNTPTITSIDPTTV
;
A
#
# COMPACT_ATOMS: atom_id res chain seq x y z
N MET A 1 71.01 58.65 -19.77
CA MET A 1 70.66 57.36 -20.39
C MET A 1 69.14 57.28 -20.39
N ILE A 2 68.52 57.30 -21.56
CA ILE A 2 67.09 57.65 -21.78
C ILE A 2 66.21 56.45 -21.45
N ALA A 3 65.21 56.65 -20.58
CA ALA A 3 64.17 55.69 -20.27
C ALA A 3 63.08 55.74 -21.36
N THR A 4 62.73 54.58 -21.94
CA THR A 4 61.60 54.44 -22.87
C THR A 4 60.61 53.46 -22.27
N SER A 5 59.42 53.97 -21.95
CA SER A 5 58.29 53.26 -21.37
C SER A 5 57.45 52.64 -22.48
N THR A 6 57.20 51.33 -22.39
CA THR A 6 56.27 50.59 -23.25
C THR A 6 55.18 49.93 -22.40
N LEU A 7 53.96 50.45 -22.54
CA LEU A 7 52.71 49.92 -21.99
C LEU A 7 52.25 48.68 -22.76
N LEU A 8 51.83 47.63 -22.05
CA LEU A 8 50.99 46.54 -22.57
C LEU A 8 49.99 46.05 -21.48
N PRO A 9 48.89 45.39 -21.86
CA PRO A 9 47.54 45.77 -21.44
C PRO A 9 46.99 45.07 -20.19
N ARG A 10 46.08 45.79 -19.52
CA ARG A 10 45.22 45.33 -18.43
C ARG A 10 44.24 44.26 -18.94
N PHE A 11 44.43 43.01 -18.56
CA PHE A 11 43.41 41.98 -18.73
C PHE A 11 42.21 42.31 -17.82
N THR A 12 41.09 42.63 -18.45
CA THR A 12 39.78 42.72 -17.79
C THR A 12 39.34 41.31 -17.39
N ARG A 13 38.87 41.19 -16.14
CA ARG A 13 38.37 39.95 -15.55
C ARG A 13 36.89 39.80 -15.91
N PRO A 14 36.43 38.73 -16.60
CA PRO A 14 35.01 38.41 -16.65
C PRO A 14 34.72 37.36 -15.57
N GLY A 15 34.20 37.84 -14.45
CA GLY A 15 33.57 36.99 -13.46
C GLY A 15 32.14 36.66 -13.86
N SER A 16 31.84 35.38 -13.97
CA SER A 16 30.55 34.84 -13.52
C SER A 16 30.72 33.34 -13.27
N PRO A 17 30.57 32.86 -12.02
CA PRO A 17 30.66 31.43 -11.76
C PRO A 17 29.44 30.69 -12.38
N PRO A 18 29.58 29.43 -12.80
CA PRO A 18 28.51 28.64 -13.43
C PRO A 18 27.33 28.30 -12.48
N TRP A 19 27.40 28.72 -11.22
CA TRP A 19 26.37 28.48 -10.20
C TRP A 19 24.99 29.08 -10.53
N LYS A 20 24.95 30.15 -11.34
CA LYS A 20 23.69 30.79 -11.76
C LYS A 20 22.85 29.90 -12.69
N PHE A 21 23.47 28.96 -13.40
CA PHE A 21 22.75 28.00 -14.25
C PHE A 21 22.23 26.78 -13.45
N LEU A 22 22.92 26.41 -12.36
CA LEU A 22 22.49 25.31 -11.49
C LEU A 22 21.27 25.69 -10.63
N LEU A 23 21.16 26.97 -10.24
CA LEU A 23 19.97 27.46 -9.53
C LEU A 23 18.72 27.50 -10.41
N LEU A 24 18.88 27.68 -11.73
CA LEU A 24 17.75 27.73 -12.67
C LEU A 24 17.18 26.33 -12.98
N LEU A 25 18.02 25.29 -12.98
CA LEU A 25 17.58 23.90 -13.19
C LEU A 25 16.80 23.33 -11.98
N LEU A 26 17.10 23.82 -10.77
CA LEU A 26 16.37 23.47 -9.54
C LEU A 26 15.00 24.17 -9.42
N LEU A 27 14.76 25.24 -10.19
CA LEU A 27 13.50 25.99 -10.21
C LEU A 27 12.49 25.48 -11.25
N LEU A 28 12.89 24.56 -12.14
CA LEU A 28 12.06 24.02 -13.22
C LEU A 28 11.44 22.64 -12.90
N CYS A 29 11.62 22.13 -11.68
CA CYS A 29 10.96 20.91 -11.20
C CYS A 29 9.90 21.18 -10.12
N PRO A 30 8.82 21.94 -10.36
CA PRO A 30 7.61 21.73 -9.58
C PRO A 30 6.78 20.63 -10.26
N LEU A 31 6.09 19.81 -9.45
CA LEU A 31 4.92 18.98 -9.81
C LEU A 31 5.11 17.50 -10.13
N VAL A 32 6.16 16.82 -9.64
CA VAL A 32 5.97 15.39 -9.30
C VAL A 32 5.56 15.34 -7.84
N GLY A 33 4.28 15.61 -7.59
CA GLY A 33 3.65 15.28 -6.32
C GLY A 33 3.63 13.76 -6.20
N TRP A 34 4.60 13.19 -5.50
CA TRP A 34 4.49 11.81 -5.06
C TRP A 34 3.30 11.77 -4.11
N GLY A 35 2.16 11.29 -4.59
CA GLY A 35 1.03 11.00 -3.71
C GLY A 35 1.49 9.99 -2.67
N GLN A 36 1.71 10.44 -1.43
CA GLN A 36 2.13 9.56 -0.35
C GLN A 36 1.00 8.58 -0.08
N ALA A 37 1.28 7.29 -0.23
CA ALA A 37 0.35 6.26 0.21
C ALA A 37 0.27 6.31 1.75
N VAL A 38 -0.95 6.45 2.26
CA VAL A 38 -1.26 6.46 3.69
C VAL A 38 -2.11 5.23 3.99
N SER A 39 -1.86 4.58 5.13
CA SER A 39 -2.73 3.50 5.60
C SER A 39 -4.15 4.03 5.82
N ILE A 40 -5.15 3.34 5.27
CA ILE A 40 -6.56 3.73 5.40
C ILE A 40 -7.10 3.39 6.80
N THR A 41 -6.30 2.70 7.62
CA THR A 41 -6.59 2.13 8.94
C THR A 41 -7.87 1.30 8.99
N PRO A 42 -7.76 -0.01 9.30
CA PRO A 42 -6.69 -0.62 10.08
C PRO A 42 -5.77 -1.58 9.31
N THR A 43 -4.60 -1.85 9.89
CA THR A 43 -3.67 -2.93 9.52
C THR A 43 -3.90 -4.16 10.42
N HIS A 44 -3.26 -5.28 10.12
CA HIS A 44 -3.21 -6.46 10.99
C HIS A 44 -1.82 -7.11 10.95
N ASP A 45 -1.22 -7.35 12.13
CA ASP A 45 0.17 -7.79 12.34
C ASP A 45 0.30 -9.29 12.72
N GLY A 46 -0.66 -10.11 12.28
CA GLY A 46 -0.64 -11.54 12.62
C GLY A 46 -1.00 -11.90 14.07
N VAL A 47 -1.17 -10.90 14.97
CA VAL A 47 -1.48 -11.12 16.39
C VAL A 47 -2.93 -10.74 16.69
N ILE A 48 -3.74 -11.69 17.15
CA ILE A 48 -5.18 -11.48 17.38
C ILE A 48 -5.41 -10.39 18.45
N ALA A 49 -4.67 -10.46 19.55
CA ALA A 49 -4.82 -9.53 20.67
C ALA A 49 -4.52 -8.07 20.30
N ASN A 50 -3.67 -7.83 19.30
CA ASN A 50 -3.32 -6.48 18.84
C ASN A 50 -4.37 -5.89 17.90
N ASN A 51 -5.27 -6.73 17.36
CA ASN A 51 -6.22 -6.34 16.31
C ASN A 51 -7.67 -6.68 16.69
N PRO A 52 -8.18 -6.21 17.85
CA PRO A 52 -9.49 -6.62 18.37
C PRO A 52 -10.68 -6.13 17.54
N SER A 53 -10.47 -5.15 16.65
CA SER A 53 -11.51 -4.64 15.76
C SER A 53 -11.78 -5.57 14.58
N TRP A 54 -10.82 -6.43 14.22
CA TRP A 54 -10.99 -7.43 13.18
C TRP A 54 -11.88 -8.57 13.69
N THR A 55 -12.66 -9.16 12.79
CA THR A 55 -13.46 -10.34 13.11
C THR A 55 -12.73 -11.59 12.66
N HIS A 56 -12.36 -12.44 13.63
CA HIS A 56 -11.71 -13.73 13.40
C HIS A 56 -12.73 -14.85 13.59
N THR A 57 -13.00 -15.62 12.52
CA THR A 57 -13.88 -16.79 12.59
C THR A 57 -13.08 -18.04 12.26
N ASN A 58 -13.03 -18.99 13.20
CA ASN A 58 -12.29 -20.26 13.06
C ASN A 58 -10.79 -20.09 12.74
N ILE A 59 -10.19 -19.01 13.23
CA ILE A 59 -8.76 -18.69 13.07
C ILE A 59 -8.08 -18.84 14.42
N THR A 60 -6.91 -19.47 14.42
CA THR A 60 -6.01 -19.50 15.58
C THR A 60 -4.79 -18.62 15.31
N GLN A 61 -3.99 -18.35 16.33
CA GLN A 61 -2.72 -17.65 16.19
C GLN A 61 -1.57 -18.63 16.39
N ASN A 62 -0.56 -18.59 15.52
CA ASN A 62 0.72 -19.22 15.82
C ASN A 62 1.54 -18.27 16.70
N THR A 63 1.61 -18.54 18.00
CA THR A 63 2.32 -17.66 18.96
C THR A 63 3.83 -17.63 18.72
N ALA A 64 4.44 -18.74 18.26
CA ALA A 64 5.88 -18.81 18.03
C ALA A 64 6.31 -18.10 16.73
N GLY A 65 5.47 -18.15 15.71
CA GLY A 65 5.74 -17.61 14.38
C GLY A 65 5.13 -16.24 14.10
N GLY A 66 4.22 -15.76 14.95
CA GLY A 66 3.62 -14.43 14.83
C GLY A 66 2.70 -14.26 13.63
N TYR A 67 1.79 -15.20 13.37
CA TYR A 67 0.85 -15.11 12.25
C TYR A 67 -0.49 -15.79 12.53
N LEU A 68 -1.51 -15.45 11.74
CA LEU A 68 -2.84 -16.05 11.80
C LEU A 68 -2.84 -17.40 11.06
N GLN A 69 -3.40 -18.43 11.69
CA GLN A 69 -3.55 -19.77 11.13
C GLN A 69 -4.99 -20.03 10.72
N PHE A 70 -5.18 -20.28 9.43
CA PHE A 70 -6.45 -20.61 8.82
C PHE A 70 -6.51 -22.13 8.64
N THR A 71 -6.75 -22.85 9.73
CA THR A 71 -6.62 -24.32 9.76
C THR A 71 -7.88 -24.97 10.31
N SER A 72 -9.06 -24.46 9.97
CA SER A 72 -10.32 -25.07 10.38
C SER A 72 -11.03 -25.63 9.16
N ALA A 73 -11.63 -26.82 9.29
CA ALA A 73 -12.51 -27.36 8.24
C ALA A 73 -13.79 -26.52 8.01
N SER A 74 -14.08 -25.57 8.90
CA SER A 74 -15.27 -24.71 8.86
C SER A 74 -15.02 -23.36 8.19
N SER A 75 -14.22 -23.33 7.13
CA SER A 75 -13.97 -22.14 6.30
C SER A 75 -13.46 -20.91 7.09
N PRO A 76 -12.22 -20.94 7.61
CA PRO A 76 -11.62 -19.86 8.37
C PRO A 76 -11.68 -18.54 7.62
N THR A 77 -12.18 -17.53 8.32
CA THR A 77 -12.52 -16.23 7.74
C THR A 77 -12.05 -15.10 8.63
N LEU A 78 -11.34 -14.15 8.03
CA LEU A 78 -10.90 -12.90 8.64
C LEU A 78 -11.59 -11.73 7.93
N ILE A 79 -12.22 -10.85 8.69
CA ILE A 79 -12.90 -9.67 8.15
C ILE A 79 -12.33 -8.41 8.80
N SER A 80 -11.99 -7.43 7.96
CA SER A 80 -11.55 -6.11 8.43
C SER A 80 -12.68 -5.37 9.16
N PRO A 81 -12.34 -4.41 10.02
CA PRO A 81 -13.24 -3.32 10.39
C PRO A 81 -13.78 -2.58 9.16
N ALA A 82 -14.84 -1.80 9.37
CA ALA A 82 -15.36 -0.88 8.36
C ALA A 82 -14.32 0.18 7.99
N LEU A 83 -14.05 0.30 6.70
CA LEU A 83 -13.11 1.23 6.10
C LEU A 83 -13.85 2.33 5.36
N ASN A 84 -13.27 3.53 5.37
CA ASN A 84 -13.76 4.65 4.57
C ASN A 84 -12.83 4.92 3.38
N PHE A 85 -13.34 4.69 2.17
CA PHE A 85 -12.60 4.84 0.92
C PHE A 85 -12.86 6.18 0.20
N THR A 86 -13.72 7.07 0.73
CA THR A 86 -14.17 8.28 0.02
C THR A 86 -13.06 9.29 -0.24
N ALA A 87 -12.05 9.36 0.64
CA ALA A 87 -10.95 10.32 0.52
C ALA A 87 -9.79 9.84 -0.38
N TYR A 88 -9.82 8.60 -0.87
CA TYR A 88 -8.67 7.96 -1.50
C TYR A 88 -8.92 7.67 -2.98
N GLY A 89 -8.01 8.16 -3.82
CA GLY A 89 -8.03 7.96 -5.26
C GLY A 89 -7.60 6.54 -5.62
N THR A 90 -6.40 6.15 -5.20
CA THR A 90 -5.89 4.77 -5.36
C THR A 90 -5.95 4.04 -4.04
N LYS A 91 -6.20 2.72 -4.08
CA LYS A 91 -6.36 1.90 -2.88
C LYS A 91 -5.81 0.49 -3.14
N THR A 92 -5.04 -0.04 -2.20
CA THR A 92 -4.38 -1.34 -2.34
C THR A 92 -4.51 -2.14 -1.05
N LEU A 93 -4.82 -3.42 -1.17
CA LEU A 93 -4.63 -4.40 -0.10
C LEU A 93 -3.31 -5.13 -0.35
N THR A 94 -2.50 -5.27 0.70
CA THR A 94 -1.32 -6.13 0.71
C THR A 94 -1.36 -7.05 1.92
N PHE A 95 -0.89 -8.29 1.76
CA PHE A 95 -0.65 -9.19 2.89
C PHE A 95 0.42 -10.23 2.52
N SER A 96 0.98 -10.87 3.53
CA SER A 96 1.88 -12.00 3.38
C SER A 96 1.16 -13.29 3.72
N ALA A 97 1.36 -14.34 2.92
CA ALA A 97 0.85 -15.67 3.24
C ALA A 97 1.86 -16.78 2.98
N ARG A 98 1.70 -17.88 3.71
CA ARG A 98 2.49 -19.12 3.63
C ARG A 98 1.57 -20.33 3.75
N THR A 99 2.04 -21.49 3.35
CA THR A 99 1.36 -22.75 3.66
C THR A 99 1.56 -23.13 5.13
N PHE A 100 0.59 -23.87 5.67
CA PHE A 100 0.65 -24.51 6.97
C PHE A 100 0.23 -25.98 6.82
N GLY A 101 0.96 -26.90 7.47
CA GLY A 101 0.61 -28.32 7.50
C GLY A 101 0.84 -29.11 6.20
N GLY A 102 1.27 -28.46 5.12
CA GLY A 102 1.57 -29.08 3.84
C GLY A 102 1.10 -28.24 2.65
N THR A 103 1.40 -28.71 1.44
CA THR A 103 0.98 -28.11 0.17
C THR A 103 -0.10 -28.98 -0.47
N THR A 104 -1.36 -28.58 -0.32
CA THR A 104 -2.52 -29.21 -0.97
C THR A 104 -3.27 -28.16 -1.75
N GLY A 105 -3.43 -28.36 -3.06
CA GLY A 105 -3.85 -27.31 -3.99
C GLY A 105 -5.15 -26.60 -3.62
N SER A 106 -6.11 -27.25 -2.95
CA SER A 106 -7.38 -26.64 -2.52
C SER A 106 -7.33 -26.05 -1.10
N SER A 107 -6.48 -26.58 -0.22
CA SER A 107 -6.39 -26.18 1.21
C SER A 107 -5.35 -25.09 1.47
N ASN A 108 -4.78 -24.52 0.41
CA ASN A 108 -3.88 -23.38 0.49
C ASN A 108 -4.34 -22.27 -0.48
N VAL A 109 -5.66 -22.09 -0.63
CA VAL A 109 -6.24 -21.10 -1.55
C VAL A 109 -6.94 -20.03 -0.75
N ILE A 110 -6.40 -18.82 -0.83
CA ILE A 110 -7.00 -17.65 -0.18
C ILE A 110 -7.93 -16.97 -1.17
N ASN A 111 -9.21 -16.97 -0.84
CA ASN A 111 -10.22 -16.12 -1.45
C ASN A 111 -10.22 -14.77 -0.73
N VAL A 112 -9.94 -13.71 -1.49
CA VAL A 112 -10.10 -12.33 -1.02
C VAL A 112 -11.37 -11.77 -1.63
N ALA A 113 -12.20 -11.15 -0.80
CA ALA A 113 -13.42 -10.51 -1.25
C ALA A 113 -13.63 -9.15 -0.58
N ILE A 114 -14.39 -8.29 -1.22
CA ILE A 114 -14.70 -6.94 -0.73
C ILE A 114 -16.20 -6.71 -0.71
N SER A 115 -16.67 -6.02 0.32
CA SER A 115 -18.05 -5.58 0.47
C SER A 115 -18.06 -4.06 0.56
N VAL A 116 -18.93 -3.39 -0.18
CA VAL A 116 -19.16 -1.92 -0.07
C VAL A 116 -20.44 -1.56 0.69
N ASN A 117 -21.14 -2.57 1.22
CA ASN A 117 -22.43 -2.45 1.91
C ASN A 117 -22.40 -3.13 3.30
N ASN A 118 -21.32 -2.94 4.05
CA ASN A 118 -21.19 -3.41 5.43
C ASN A 118 -21.46 -4.92 5.63
N GLY A 119 -21.05 -5.75 4.68
CA GLY A 119 -21.16 -7.21 4.76
C GLY A 119 -22.43 -7.78 4.13
N GLY A 120 -23.31 -6.93 3.57
CA GLY A 120 -24.53 -7.39 2.91
C GLY A 120 -24.26 -8.27 1.68
N SER A 121 -23.19 -7.97 0.92
CA SER A 121 -22.75 -8.78 -0.21
C SER A 121 -21.26 -8.63 -0.46
N TYR A 122 -20.59 -9.69 -0.90
CA TYR A 122 -19.16 -9.69 -1.20
C TYR A 122 -18.88 -9.96 -2.67
N THR A 123 -18.01 -9.15 -3.26
CA THR A 123 -17.42 -9.35 -4.59
C THR A 123 -16.06 -10.00 -4.42
N THR A 124 -15.83 -11.16 -5.06
CA THR A 124 -14.53 -11.84 -5.02
C THR A 124 -13.51 -11.09 -5.86
N LEU A 125 -12.31 -10.88 -5.32
CA LEU A 125 -11.17 -10.32 -6.03
C LEU A 125 -10.38 -11.44 -6.68
N THR A 126 -10.05 -11.27 -7.95
CA THR A 126 -9.30 -12.25 -8.74
C THR A 126 -7.92 -11.72 -9.11
N PRO A 127 -6.88 -12.57 -9.15
CA PRO A 127 -6.91 -14.02 -8.89
C PRO A 127 -6.91 -14.36 -7.39
N ASN A 128 -7.24 -15.61 -7.03
CA ASN A 128 -7.03 -16.09 -5.65
C ASN A 128 -5.53 -16.09 -5.30
N ALA A 129 -5.20 -15.85 -4.03
CA ALA A 129 -3.84 -15.92 -3.53
C ALA A 129 -3.51 -17.38 -3.15
N VAL A 130 -2.44 -17.93 -3.72
CA VAL A 130 -2.06 -19.35 -3.54
C VAL A 130 -0.61 -19.43 -3.07
N PRO A 131 -0.35 -19.41 -1.74
CA PRO A 131 0.99 -19.72 -1.23
C PRO A 131 1.37 -21.16 -1.57
N ASN A 132 2.61 -21.35 -2.02
CA ASN A 132 3.12 -22.65 -2.50
C ASN A 132 4.28 -23.21 -1.65
N SER A 133 4.68 -22.52 -0.59
CA SER A 133 5.76 -22.94 0.29
C SER A 133 5.49 -22.55 1.75
N SER A 134 6.30 -23.03 2.67
CA SER A 134 6.27 -22.62 4.07
C SER A 134 6.90 -21.25 4.30
N SER A 135 7.46 -20.60 3.28
CA SER A 135 7.97 -19.23 3.36
C SER A 135 6.87 -18.24 3.01
N PHE A 136 6.89 -17.06 3.63
CA PHE A 136 5.93 -16.01 3.32
C PHE A 136 6.16 -15.45 1.91
N SER A 137 5.07 -15.35 1.15
CA SER A 137 4.99 -14.66 -0.13
C SER A 137 4.01 -13.49 0.00
N SER A 138 4.31 -12.37 -0.66
CA SER A 138 3.46 -11.18 -0.65
C SER A 138 2.40 -11.25 -1.74
N PHE A 139 1.18 -10.84 -1.40
CA PHE A 139 0.04 -10.75 -2.29
C PHE A 139 -0.50 -9.32 -2.26
N ASN A 140 -0.96 -8.84 -3.42
CA ASN A 140 -1.52 -7.50 -3.55
C ASN A 140 -2.79 -7.52 -4.41
N TYR A 141 -3.73 -6.63 -4.06
CA TYR A 141 -4.98 -6.45 -4.77
C TYR A 141 -5.27 -4.96 -4.94
N ASP A 142 -5.64 -4.56 -6.17
CA ASP A 142 -6.15 -3.22 -6.45
C ASP A 142 -7.61 -3.11 -5.97
N LEU A 143 -7.85 -2.12 -5.11
CA LEU A 143 -9.16 -1.80 -4.56
C LEU A 143 -9.71 -0.47 -5.08
N THR A 144 -9.04 0.15 -6.05
CA THR A 144 -9.31 1.52 -6.51
C THR A 144 -10.75 1.73 -6.98
N SER A 145 -11.34 0.73 -7.64
CA SER A 145 -12.71 0.78 -8.17
C SER A 145 -13.80 0.73 -7.10
N TYR A 146 -13.48 0.35 -5.86
CA TYR A 146 -14.43 0.26 -4.77
C TYR A 146 -14.48 1.57 -4.00
N THR A 147 -15.69 2.05 -3.70
CA THR A 147 -15.91 3.30 -2.95
C THR A 147 -16.99 3.09 -1.90
N GLY A 148 -16.98 3.91 -0.85
CA GLY A 148 -17.95 3.85 0.25
C GLY A 148 -17.33 4.14 1.61
N THR A 149 -18.18 4.24 2.63
CA THR A 149 -17.80 4.54 4.02
C THR A 149 -17.88 3.32 4.94
N GLN A 150 -18.44 2.21 4.45
CA GLN A 150 -18.59 0.95 5.18
C GLN A 150 -18.05 -0.22 4.35
N VAL A 151 -16.80 -0.06 3.90
CA VAL A 151 -16.11 -1.06 3.09
C VAL A 151 -15.47 -2.11 4.00
N LEU A 152 -15.65 -3.39 3.68
CA LEU A 152 -15.04 -4.51 4.41
C LEU A 152 -14.21 -5.34 3.44
N VAL A 153 -13.02 -5.74 3.86
CA VAL A 153 -12.21 -6.74 3.18
C VAL A 153 -12.31 -8.06 3.95
N ARG A 154 -12.55 -9.14 3.22
CA ARG A 154 -12.58 -10.51 3.74
C ARG A 154 -11.44 -11.32 3.14
N ILE A 155 -10.70 -12.00 3.99
CA ILE A 155 -9.69 -12.99 3.63
C ILE A 155 -10.18 -14.33 4.16
N GLN A 156 -10.26 -15.34 3.30
CA GLN A 156 -10.85 -16.63 3.63
C GLN A 156 -10.06 -17.76 2.98
N ASP A 157 -9.87 -18.87 3.69
CA ASP A 157 -9.39 -20.12 3.09
C ASP A 157 -10.52 -21.16 3.16
N PRO A 158 -11.35 -21.27 2.11
CA PRO A 158 -12.50 -22.15 2.15
C PRO A 158 -12.14 -23.64 2.11
N GLY A 159 -10.92 -23.98 1.67
CA GLY A 159 -10.48 -25.37 1.58
C GLY A 159 -9.62 -25.82 2.75
N ALA A 160 -9.38 -24.96 3.74
CA ALA A 160 -8.65 -25.31 4.94
C ALA A 160 -9.26 -26.54 5.63
N THR A 161 -8.40 -27.29 6.31
CA THR A 161 -8.74 -28.45 7.13
C THR A 161 -8.18 -28.24 8.52
N ASN A 162 -8.49 -29.14 9.46
CA ASN A 162 -7.98 -29.08 10.84
C ASN A 162 -6.45 -29.19 10.97
N SER A 163 -5.76 -29.55 9.88
CA SER A 163 -4.30 -29.79 9.90
C SER A 163 -3.55 -29.11 8.77
N ILE A 164 -4.23 -28.68 7.70
CA ILE A 164 -3.64 -28.05 6.52
C ILE A 164 -4.42 -26.77 6.22
N GLY A 165 -3.69 -25.70 5.93
CA GLY A 165 -4.29 -24.39 5.70
C GLY A 165 -3.25 -23.36 5.31
N VAL A 166 -3.56 -22.08 5.55
CA VAL A 166 -2.61 -20.99 5.33
C VAL A 166 -2.22 -20.28 6.62
N GLY A 167 -1.01 -19.75 6.63
CA GLY A 167 -0.59 -18.71 7.56
C GLY A 167 -0.70 -17.34 6.90
N VAL A 168 -1.28 -16.34 7.56
CA VAL A 168 -1.46 -14.98 7.03
C VAL A 168 -0.93 -13.94 8.02
N ASP A 169 -0.22 -12.94 7.51
CA ASP A 169 0.40 -11.87 8.29
C ASP A 169 0.57 -10.58 7.46
N ASN A 170 0.99 -9.48 8.09
CA ASN A 170 1.35 -8.19 7.49
C ASN A 170 0.26 -7.63 6.57
N ILE A 171 -0.98 -7.67 7.03
CA ILE A 171 -2.13 -7.18 6.28
C ILE A 171 -2.16 -5.65 6.39
N ALA A 172 -2.16 -4.98 5.25
CA ALA A 172 -2.29 -3.54 5.18
C ALA A 172 -3.22 -3.13 4.05
N ILE A 173 -4.07 -2.15 4.33
CA ILE A 173 -4.91 -1.48 3.34
C ILE A 173 -4.44 -0.04 3.29
N THR A 174 -3.91 0.35 2.14
CA THR A 174 -3.32 1.67 1.91
C THR A 174 -4.06 2.37 0.79
N GLY A 175 -3.93 3.69 0.74
CA GLY A 175 -4.42 4.47 -0.38
C GLY A 175 -3.72 5.80 -0.51
N VAL A 176 -3.83 6.40 -1.67
CA VAL A 176 -3.34 7.77 -1.92
C VAL A 176 -4.52 8.71 -1.83
N LEU A 177 -4.42 9.73 -0.99
CA LEU A 177 -5.46 10.74 -0.85
C LEU A 177 -5.72 11.43 -2.18
N ASN A 178 -6.99 11.74 -2.45
CA ASN A 178 -7.35 12.61 -3.57
C ASN A 178 -6.72 13.98 -3.34
N THR A 179 -5.84 14.42 -4.22
CA THR A 179 -5.30 15.78 -4.17
C THR A 179 -6.44 16.76 -4.46
N PRO A 180 -6.73 17.74 -3.58
CA PRO A 180 -7.73 18.75 -3.89
C PRO A 180 -7.29 19.52 -5.12
N THR A 181 -8.17 19.63 -6.12
CA THR A 181 -7.94 20.49 -7.27
C THR A 181 -8.08 21.94 -6.80
N ILE A 182 -6.97 22.67 -6.72
CA ILE A 182 -7.03 24.12 -6.52
C ILE A 182 -7.40 24.74 -7.87
N THR A 183 -8.65 25.17 -8.01
CA THR A 183 -9.02 26.02 -9.14
C THR A 183 -8.43 27.40 -8.87
N SER A 184 -7.39 27.77 -9.62
CA SER A 184 -6.89 29.15 -9.62
C SER A 184 -8.02 30.06 -10.05
N ILE A 185 -8.48 30.94 -9.15
CA ILE A 185 -9.23 32.12 -9.57
C ILE A 185 -8.26 33.02 -10.34
N ASP A 186 -8.53 33.23 -11.62
CA ASP A 186 -7.79 34.21 -12.41
C ASP A 186 -8.18 35.61 -11.92
N PRO A 187 -7.25 36.39 -11.32
CA PRO A 187 -7.56 37.71 -10.79
C PRO A 187 -7.86 38.76 -11.87
N THR A 188 -7.81 38.41 -13.17
CA THR A 188 -8.00 39.37 -14.26
C THR A 188 -9.45 39.52 -14.76
N THR A 189 -10.44 38.96 -14.05
CA THR A 189 -11.86 39.00 -14.47
C THR A 189 -12.81 39.80 -13.56
N VAL A 190 -12.31 40.79 -12.81
CA VAL A 190 -13.15 41.75 -12.07
C VAL A 190 -13.09 43.14 -12.71
#